data_AF-A0AA42PXP5-F1
#
_entry.id   AF-A0AA42PXP5-F1
#
_cell.length_a   1.000
_cell.length_b   1.000
_cell.length_c   1.000
_cell.angle_alpha   90.00
_cell.angle_beta   90.00
_cell.angle_gamma   90.00
#
_symmetry.space_group_name_H-M   'P 1'
#
loop_
_entity.id
_entity.type
_entity.pdbx_description
1 polymer ?
#
loop_
_entity_poly.entity_id
_entity_poly.type
_entity_poly.pdbx_seq_one_letter_code
_entity_poly.pdbx_strand_id
1 'polypeptide(L)'
;MNELEIKSLLQAKLASSQHGQGAAFVSELFIDAFARRADLVMANGKLSAFEIKSEKDTLDRLDGQLETYLRLFEQVTVVCAERHQAGVEQRVPDGVGVWVLAVDGSLRILRKAKTHKQASHQSWLSFLPVDELRSLLAEHGLQRSGPRDALVMRASSIALKHVRQFVLDFFKNRRQERIEKINAAKNARALPKQILSTPTLSLGLADSAPLRAIPRLVI
;
A
#
# COMPACT_ATOMS: atom_id res chain seq x y z
N MET A 1 -23.49 9.67 4.07
CA MET A 1 -22.42 8.69 4.41
C MET A 1 -21.07 9.40 4.43
N ASN A 2 -20.17 9.02 5.34
CA ASN A 2 -18.79 9.53 5.34
C ASN A 2 -17.91 8.79 4.31
N GLU A 3 -16.73 9.35 3.99
CA GLU A 3 -15.81 8.80 2.99
C GLU A 3 -15.41 7.33 3.25
N LEU A 4 -15.18 6.95 4.52
CA LEU A 4 -14.78 5.60 4.90
C LEU A 4 -15.90 4.57 4.63
N GLU A 5 -17.14 4.93 4.94
CA GLU A 5 -18.33 4.14 4.64
C GLU A 5 -18.50 3.96 3.13
N ILE A 6 -18.37 5.04 2.36
CA ILE A 6 -18.49 5.02 0.89
C ILE A 6 -17.43 4.08 0.29
N LYS A 7 -16.19 4.20 0.73
CA LYS A 7 -15.07 3.36 0.26
C LYS A 7 -15.30 1.90 0.57
N SER A 8 -15.74 1.58 1.80
CA SER A 8 -15.99 0.20 2.23
C SER A 8 -17.12 -0.44 1.42
N LEU A 9 -18.21 0.31 1.22
CA LEU A 9 -19.34 -0.12 0.40
C LEU A 9 -18.95 -0.29 -1.07
N LEU A 10 -18.17 0.65 -1.63
CA LEU A 10 -17.67 0.58 -2.99
C LEU A 10 -16.78 -0.65 -3.19
N GLN A 11 -15.82 -0.89 -2.29
CA GLN A 11 -14.95 -2.06 -2.35
C GLN A 11 -15.75 -3.36 -2.27
N ALA A 12 -16.75 -3.45 -1.38
CA ALA A 12 -17.62 -4.63 -1.28
C ALA A 12 -18.43 -4.87 -2.57
N LYS A 13 -19.00 -3.81 -3.17
CA LYS A 13 -19.73 -3.91 -4.45
C LYS A 13 -18.81 -4.30 -5.61
N LEU A 14 -17.60 -3.76 -5.66
CA LEU A 14 -16.62 -4.11 -6.69
C LEU A 14 -16.19 -5.58 -6.55
N ALA A 15 -15.86 -6.02 -5.33
CA ALA A 15 -15.42 -7.37 -5.04
C ALA A 15 -16.49 -8.44 -5.35
N SER A 16 -17.77 -8.15 -5.11
CA SER A 16 -18.88 -9.07 -5.43
C SER A 16 -19.26 -9.10 -6.91
N SER A 17 -18.78 -8.15 -7.71
CA SER A 17 -19.01 -8.14 -9.16
C SER A 17 -18.16 -9.18 -9.88
N GLN A 18 -18.58 -9.60 -11.08
CA GLN A 18 -17.80 -10.48 -11.96
C GLN A 18 -16.38 -9.94 -12.22
N HIS A 19 -16.22 -8.62 -12.26
CA HIS A 19 -14.94 -7.95 -12.51
C HIS A 19 -14.05 -7.87 -11.26
N GLY A 20 -14.59 -8.14 -10.07
CA GLY A 20 -13.87 -8.12 -8.80
C GLY A 20 -13.25 -9.46 -8.41
N GLN A 21 -13.66 -10.57 -9.06
CA GLN A 21 -13.11 -11.88 -8.76
C GLN A 21 -11.59 -11.90 -9.02
N GLY A 22 -10.83 -12.25 -7.97
CA GLY A 22 -9.37 -12.26 -8.00
C GLY A 22 -8.73 -10.88 -8.12
N ALA A 23 -9.46 -9.78 -7.88
CA ALA A 23 -8.92 -8.43 -7.86
C ALA A 23 -8.18 -8.16 -6.55
N ALA A 24 -7.07 -7.43 -6.62
CA ALA A 24 -6.46 -6.83 -5.44
C ALA A 24 -6.95 -5.39 -5.28
N PHE A 25 -7.32 -5.04 -4.05
CA PHE A 25 -7.78 -3.70 -3.68
C PHE A 25 -6.75 -3.04 -2.77
N VAL A 26 -6.41 -1.79 -3.06
CA VAL A 26 -5.53 -0.98 -2.23
C VAL A 26 -6.24 0.32 -1.89
N SER A 27 -6.52 0.52 -0.61
CA SER A 27 -6.99 1.81 -0.09
C SER A 27 -5.82 2.75 0.18
N GLU A 28 -6.03 4.04 -0.01
CA GLU A 28 -5.08 5.10 0.38
C GLU A 28 -3.68 4.94 -0.25
N LEU A 29 -3.62 4.67 -1.56
CA LEU A 29 -2.35 4.51 -2.25
C LEU A 29 -1.70 5.88 -2.48
N PHE A 30 -0.56 6.13 -1.84
CA PHE A 30 0.27 7.28 -2.18
C PHE A 30 0.86 7.14 -3.58
N ILE A 31 0.73 8.19 -4.37
CA ILE A 31 1.20 8.28 -5.76
C ILE A 31 1.91 9.62 -5.98
N ASP A 32 2.56 9.77 -7.13
CA ASP A 32 3.20 11.02 -7.56
C ASP A 32 4.18 11.57 -6.50
N ALA A 33 5.14 10.73 -6.10
CA ALA A 33 6.11 11.02 -5.04
C ALA A 33 5.46 11.45 -3.70
N PHE A 34 4.37 10.78 -3.31
CA PHE A 34 3.58 11.06 -2.09
C PHE A 34 2.81 12.40 -2.10
N ALA A 35 2.79 13.13 -3.22
CA ALA A 35 2.04 14.38 -3.33
C ALA A 35 0.52 14.16 -3.41
N ARG A 36 0.09 12.96 -3.82
CA ARG A 36 -1.32 12.58 -3.96
C ARG A 36 -1.58 11.22 -3.33
N ARG A 37 -2.85 10.97 -3.04
CA ARG A 37 -3.33 9.73 -2.44
C ARG A 37 -4.60 9.31 -3.16
N ALA A 38 -4.56 8.14 -3.79
CA ALA A 38 -5.73 7.53 -4.42
C ALA A 38 -6.55 6.79 -3.38
N ASP A 39 -7.84 7.11 -3.30
CA ASP A 39 -8.73 6.59 -2.25
C ASP A 39 -8.89 5.09 -2.34
N LEU A 40 -9.13 4.58 -3.56
CA LEU A 40 -9.21 3.15 -3.84
C LEU A 40 -8.62 2.81 -5.21
N VAL A 41 -7.73 1.83 -5.23
CA VAL A 41 -7.14 1.25 -6.44
C VAL A 41 -7.53 -0.21 -6.55
N MET A 42 -7.92 -0.65 -7.74
CA MET A 42 -8.21 -2.04 -8.07
C MET A 42 -7.24 -2.52 -9.14
N ALA A 43 -6.54 -3.61 -8.85
CA ALA A 43 -5.68 -4.33 -9.79
C ALA A 43 -6.34 -5.65 -10.21
N ASN A 44 -6.87 -5.69 -11.43
CA ASN A 44 -7.38 -6.93 -12.02
C ASN A 44 -7.26 -6.94 -13.54
N GLY A 45 -6.12 -7.42 -14.06
CA GLY A 45 -5.78 -7.34 -15.48
C GLY A 45 -5.50 -5.91 -15.99
N LYS A 46 -5.91 -4.89 -15.24
CA LYS A 46 -5.67 -3.46 -15.41
C LYS A 46 -5.58 -2.76 -14.05
N LEU A 47 -4.92 -1.61 -14.01
CA LEU A 47 -4.96 -0.71 -12.85
C LEU A 47 -6.09 0.32 -12.99
N SER A 48 -7.05 0.27 -12.07
CA SER A 48 -8.19 1.19 -12.03
C SER A 48 -8.16 2.00 -10.73
N ALA A 49 -8.29 3.32 -10.82
CA ALA A 49 -8.43 4.20 -9.67
C ALA A 49 -9.87 4.70 -9.52
N PHE A 50 -10.30 4.81 -8.27
CA PHE A 50 -11.57 5.39 -7.86
C PHE A 50 -11.29 6.56 -6.92
N GLU A 51 -11.68 7.76 -7.34
CA GLU A 51 -11.68 8.98 -6.53
C GLU A 51 -13.06 9.15 -5.90
N ILE A 52 -13.13 9.35 -4.59
CA ILE A 52 -14.37 9.43 -3.82
C ILE A 52 -14.63 10.89 -3.41
N LYS A 53 -15.86 11.37 -3.65
CA LYS A 53 -16.37 12.67 -3.19
C LYS A 53 -17.61 12.46 -2.35
N SER A 54 -17.44 12.45 -1.03
CA SER A 54 -18.52 12.37 -0.05
C SER A 54 -19.38 13.63 -0.06
N GLU A 55 -20.51 13.60 0.64
CA GLU A 55 -21.37 14.78 0.81
C GLU A 55 -20.66 15.96 1.48
N LYS A 56 -19.55 15.77 2.18
CA LYS A 56 -18.84 16.87 2.87
C LYS A 56 -17.71 17.47 2.04
N ASP A 57 -17.38 16.87 0.90
CA ASP A 57 -16.24 17.29 0.09
C ASP A 57 -16.53 18.52 -0.76
N THR A 58 -15.46 19.16 -1.24
CA THR A 58 -15.54 20.11 -2.35
C THR A 58 -14.93 19.50 -3.61
N LEU A 59 -15.22 20.10 -4.77
CA LEU A 59 -14.66 19.66 -6.05
C LEU A 59 -13.40 20.44 -6.44
N ASP A 60 -12.91 21.34 -5.59
CA ASP A 60 -11.85 22.30 -5.93
C ASP A 60 -10.53 21.61 -6.32
N ARG A 61 -10.28 20.43 -5.75
CA ARG A 61 -9.06 19.64 -6.01
C ARG A 61 -9.22 18.60 -7.13
N LEU A 62 -10.45 18.41 -7.63
CA LEU A 62 -10.77 17.30 -8.53
C LEU A 62 -9.93 17.34 -9.81
N ASP A 63 -9.79 18.51 -10.41
CA ASP A 63 -9.12 18.65 -11.72
C ASP A 63 -7.64 18.23 -11.63
N GLY A 64 -6.92 18.68 -10.59
CA GLY A 64 -5.53 18.28 -10.35
C GLY A 64 -5.37 16.81 -9.94
N GLN A 65 -6.39 16.21 -9.30
CA GLN A 65 -6.40 14.78 -9.01
C GLN A 65 -6.58 13.97 -10.29
N LEU A 66 -7.52 14.36 -11.16
CA LEU A 66 -7.76 13.72 -12.45
C LEU A 66 -6.54 13.78 -13.35
N GLU A 67 -5.84 14.92 -13.39
CA GLU A 67 -4.60 15.09 -14.14
C GLU A 67 -3.55 14.05 -13.72
N THR A 68 -3.31 13.88 -12.43
CA THR A 68 -2.38 12.87 -11.91
C THR A 68 -2.89 11.45 -12.20
N TYR A 69 -4.17 11.18 -12.00
CA TYR A 69 -4.69 9.81 -12.11
C TYR A 69 -4.70 9.32 -13.56
N LEU A 70 -5.04 10.20 -14.51
CA LEU A 70 -5.02 9.89 -15.94
C LEU A 70 -3.61 9.59 -16.47
N ARG A 71 -2.54 10.06 -15.81
CA ARG A 71 -1.15 9.70 -16.15
C ARG A 71 -0.73 8.32 -15.63
N LEU A 72 -1.39 7.84 -14.57
CA LEU A 72 -0.91 6.70 -13.76
C LEU A 72 -1.77 5.45 -13.88
N PHE A 73 -3.07 5.60 -14.10
CA PHE A 73 -4.03 4.51 -14.12
C PHE A 73 -4.62 4.29 -15.51
N GLU A 74 -4.90 3.04 -15.84
CA GLU A 74 -5.52 2.68 -17.12
C GLU A 74 -7.02 3.00 -17.15
N GLN A 75 -7.65 3.03 -15.98
CA GLN A 75 -9.03 3.48 -15.79
C GLN A 75 -9.12 4.39 -14.58
N VAL A 76 -9.89 5.47 -14.72
CA VAL A 76 -10.19 6.40 -13.63
C VAL A 76 -11.71 6.55 -13.54
N THR A 77 -12.24 6.49 -12.32
CA THR A 77 -13.66 6.70 -12.02
C THR A 77 -13.80 7.66 -10.86
N VAL A 78 -14.69 8.64 -10.98
CA VAL A 78 -15.11 9.47 -9.86
C VAL A 78 -16.40 8.89 -9.29
N VAL A 79 -16.41 8.58 -8.00
CA VAL A 79 -17.56 8.13 -7.23
C VAL A 79 -17.99 9.28 -6.33
N CYS A 80 -19.18 9.83 -6.55
CA CYS A 80 -19.60 11.05 -5.86
C CYS A 80 -20.99 10.91 -5.22
N ALA A 81 -21.23 11.65 -4.15
CA ALA A 81 -22.58 11.84 -3.62
C ALA A 81 -23.46 12.61 -4.62
N GLU A 82 -24.78 12.41 -4.55
CA GLU A 82 -25.74 12.99 -5.52
C GLU A 82 -25.61 14.50 -5.71
N ARG A 83 -25.36 15.26 -4.64
CA ARG A 83 -25.18 16.72 -4.73
C ARG A 83 -24.01 17.16 -5.61
N HIS A 84 -23.02 16.28 -5.82
CA HIS A 84 -21.84 16.56 -6.62
C HIS A 84 -22.00 16.15 -8.07
N GLN A 85 -23.06 15.41 -8.41
CA GLN A 85 -23.25 14.82 -9.74
C GLN A 85 -23.05 15.85 -10.86
N ALA A 86 -23.82 16.94 -10.85
CA ALA A 86 -23.75 17.95 -11.92
C ALA A 86 -22.36 18.58 -12.05
N GLY A 87 -21.70 18.88 -10.92
CA GLY A 87 -20.35 19.46 -10.92
C GLY A 87 -19.28 18.49 -11.41
N VAL A 88 -19.43 17.19 -11.11
CA VAL A 88 -18.54 16.14 -11.60
C VAL A 88 -18.74 15.93 -13.10
N GLU A 89 -19.98 15.83 -13.59
CA GLU A 89 -20.27 15.66 -15.03
C GLU A 89 -19.71 16.80 -15.89
N GLN A 90 -19.71 18.03 -15.37
CA GLN A 90 -19.16 19.20 -16.08
C GLN A 90 -17.62 19.23 -16.15
N ARG A 91 -16.92 18.64 -15.17
CA ARG A 91 -15.45 18.69 -15.06
C ARG A 91 -14.76 17.45 -15.62
N VAL A 92 -15.42 16.29 -15.51
CA VAL A 92 -14.80 15.00 -15.78
C VAL A 92 -14.77 14.72 -17.29
N PRO A 93 -13.58 14.46 -17.89
CA PRO A 93 -13.45 14.13 -19.30
C PRO A 93 -14.21 12.86 -19.71
N ASP A 94 -14.58 12.75 -21.00
CA ASP A 94 -15.37 11.62 -21.56
C ASP A 94 -14.79 10.22 -21.34
N GLY A 95 -13.50 10.11 -21.06
CA GLY A 95 -12.80 8.86 -20.78
C GLY A 95 -12.94 8.35 -19.35
N VAL A 96 -13.39 9.20 -18.42
CA VAL A 96 -13.42 8.91 -16.98
C VAL A 96 -14.83 8.50 -16.56
N GLY A 97 -14.90 7.46 -15.73
CA GLY A 97 -16.17 6.96 -15.20
C GLY A 97 -16.79 7.94 -14.20
N VAL A 98 -18.12 8.00 -14.17
CA VAL A 98 -18.88 8.82 -13.20
C VAL A 98 -19.93 7.94 -12.57
N TRP A 99 -19.76 7.67 -11.28
CA TRP A 99 -20.67 6.87 -10.48
C TRP A 99 -21.25 7.75 -9.37
N VAL A 100 -22.54 7.59 -9.11
CA VAL A 100 -23.26 8.33 -8.07
C VAL A 100 -23.66 7.36 -6.99
N LEU A 101 -23.25 7.64 -5.75
CA LEU A 101 -23.73 6.94 -4.58
C LEU A 101 -24.90 7.72 -3.98
N ALA A 102 -26.08 7.10 -3.97
CA ALA A 102 -27.27 7.65 -3.35
C ALA A 102 -27.25 7.45 -1.83
N VAL A 103 -28.11 8.20 -1.13
CA VAL A 103 -28.22 8.17 0.34
C VAL A 103 -28.57 6.79 0.88
N ASP A 104 -29.33 5.99 0.11
CA ASP A 104 -29.70 4.61 0.44
C ASP A 104 -28.57 3.58 0.21
N GLY A 105 -27.39 4.02 -0.24
CA GLY A 105 -26.24 3.16 -0.54
C GLY A 105 -26.32 2.47 -1.91
N SER A 106 -27.32 2.78 -2.73
CA SER A 106 -27.37 2.35 -4.12
C SER A 106 -26.30 3.08 -4.94
N LEU A 107 -25.66 2.35 -5.85
CA LEU A 107 -24.59 2.86 -6.71
C LEU A 107 -25.09 2.90 -8.14
N ARG A 108 -25.26 4.11 -8.68
CA ARG A 108 -25.73 4.35 -10.05
C ARG A 108 -24.55 4.69 -10.96
N ILE A 109 -24.35 3.89 -11.99
CA ILE A 109 -23.29 4.11 -12.98
C ILE A 109 -23.84 5.01 -14.08
N LEU A 110 -23.47 6.30 -14.08
CA LEU A 110 -23.84 7.23 -15.16
C LEU A 110 -22.98 7.02 -16.39
N ARG A 111 -21.67 6.89 -16.17
CA ARG A 111 -20.68 6.67 -17.22
C ARG A 111 -19.67 5.63 -16.77
N LYS A 112 -19.42 4.62 -17.62
CA LYS A 112 -18.34 3.65 -17.41
C LYS A 112 -17.00 4.26 -17.84
N ALA A 113 -15.95 4.01 -17.06
CA ALA A 113 -14.60 4.42 -17.44
C ALA A 113 -14.13 3.67 -18.69
N LYS A 114 -13.50 4.40 -19.61
CA LYS A 114 -12.80 3.80 -20.76
C LYS A 114 -11.41 3.38 -20.32
N THR A 115 -10.90 2.30 -20.91
CA THR A 115 -9.49 1.92 -20.74
C THR A 115 -8.65 2.75 -21.69
N HIS A 116 -7.73 3.53 -21.15
CA HIS A 116 -6.75 4.27 -21.95
C HIS A 116 -5.44 3.49 -21.99
N LYS A 117 -4.84 3.38 -23.18
CA LYS A 117 -3.47 2.86 -23.32
C LYS A 117 -2.54 4.05 -23.22
N GLN A 118 -1.81 4.21 -22.10
CA GLN A 118 -0.55 4.98 -21.99
C GLN A 118 -0.21 5.33 -20.52
N ALA A 119 0.32 4.36 -19.78
CA ALA A 119 1.23 4.70 -18.68
C ALA A 119 2.65 4.44 -19.18
N SER A 120 3.52 5.44 -19.07
CA SER A 120 4.94 5.33 -19.44
C SER A 120 5.66 4.36 -18.51
N HIS A 121 6.90 3.97 -18.84
CA HIS A 121 7.76 3.26 -17.90
C HIS A 121 7.83 3.98 -16.56
N GLN A 122 7.98 5.31 -16.58
CA GLN A 122 8.03 6.12 -15.38
C GLN A 122 6.75 5.98 -14.55
N SER A 123 5.57 6.06 -15.18
CA SER A 123 4.29 5.87 -14.49
C SER A 123 4.20 4.50 -13.82
N TRP A 124 4.52 3.41 -14.53
CA TRP A 124 4.46 2.06 -13.97
C TRP A 124 5.48 1.82 -12.86
N LEU A 125 6.74 2.20 -13.10
CA LEU A 125 7.83 2.03 -12.14
C LEU A 125 7.63 2.89 -10.88
N SER A 126 6.86 3.99 -10.97
CA SER A 126 6.53 4.83 -9.83
C SER A 126 5.81 4.08 -8.71
N PHE A 127 5.01 3.06 -9.05
CA PHE A 127 4.29 2.23 -8.07
C PHE A 127 5.18 1.27 -7.29
N LEU A 128 6.38 0.95 -7.81
CA LEU A 128 7.25 -0.06 -7.21
C LEU A 128 8.12 0.55 -6.11
N PRO A 129 8.12 -0.03 -4.89
CA PRO A 129 9.15 0.21 -3.90
C PRO A 129 10.56 -0.15 -4.41
N VAL A 130 11.61 0.37 -3.75
CA VAL A 130 13.01 0.14 -4.18
C VAL A 130 13.40 -1.33 -4.20
N ASP A 131 12.96 -2.11 -3.21
CA ASP A 131 13.18 -3.55 -3.16
C ASP A 131 12.49 -4.27 -4.34
N GLU A 132 11.30 -3.82 -4.74
CA GLU A 132 10.58 -4.38 -5.88
C GLU A 132 11.20 -3.99 -7.23
N LEU A 133 11.74 -2.77 -7.36
CA LEU A 133 12.56 -2.40 -8.51
C LEU A 133 13.78 -3.32 -8.66
N ARG A 134 14.42 -3.70 -7.54
CA ARG A 134 15.55 -4.65 -7.55
C ARG A 134 15.12 -6.05 -7.95
N SER A 135 13.94 -6.50 -7.53
CA SER A 135 13.36 -7.78 -7.98
C SER A 135 13.12 -7.79 -9.50
N LEU A 136 12.49 -6.74 -10.04
CA LEU A 136 12.26 -6.60 -11.48
C LEU A 136 13.58 -6.67 -12.29
N LEU A 137 14.60 -5.94 -11.82
CA LEU A 137 15.93 -5.96 -12.45
C LEU A 137 16.59 -7.34 -12.36
N ALA A 138 16.43 -8.03 -11.22
CA ALA A 138 16.97 -9.38 -11.02
C ALA A 138 16.39 -10.38 -12.02
N GLU A 139 15.07 -10.37 -12.23
CA GLU A 139 14.36 -11.25 -13.19
C GLU A 139 14.83 -11.06 -14.63
N HIS A 140 15.42 -9.90 -14.93
CA HIS A 140 15.94 -9.56 -16.25
C HIS A 140 17.47 -9.59 -16.33
N GLY A 141 18.16 -10.11 -15.30
CA GLY A 141 19.63 -10.21 -15.27
C GLY A 141 20.34 -8.85 -15.21
N LEU A 142 19.66 -7.79 -14.77
CA LEU A 142 20.20 -6.44 -14.71
C LEU A 142 20.79 -6.12 -13.32
N GLN A 143 21.75 -5.20 -13.29
CA GLN A 143 22.37 -4.69 -12.06
C GLN A 143 21.31 -4.13 -11.09
N ARG A 144 21.48 -4.33 -9.78
CA ARG A 144 20.47 -4.02 -8.73
C ARG A 144 20.92 -3.01 -7.68
N SER A 145 22.18 -2.58 -7.73
CA SER A 145 22.77 -1.60 -6.81
C SER A 145 22.45 -0.17 -7.22
N GLY A 146 22.53 0.78 -6.29
CA GLY A 146 22.38 2.21 -6.56
C GLY A 146 21.06 2.83 -6.06
N PRO A 147 20.92 4.16 -6.23
CA PRO A 147 19.74 4.92 -5.82
C PRO A 147 18.53 4.61 -6.70
N ARG A 148 17.33 5.03 -6.27
CA ARG A 148 16.05 4.79 -6.97
C ARG A 148 16.12 5.20 -8.44
N ASP A 149 16.62 6.39 -8.73
CA ASP A 149 16.63 6.92 -10.11
C ASP A 149 17.49 6.07 -11.04
N ALA A 150 18.63 5.57 -10.56
CA ALA A 150 19.46 4.64 -11.32
C ALA A 150 18.78 3.28 -11.54
N LEU A 151 17.96 2.81 -10.59
CA LEU A 151 17.16 1.59 -10.75
C LEU A 151 16.06 1.79 -11.79
N VAL A 152 15.34 2.92 -11.72
CA VAL A 152 14.26 3.28 -12.67
C VAL A 152 14.82 3.46 -14.09
N MET A 153 15.96 4.14 -14.24
CA MET A 153 16.63 4.31 -15.52
C MET A 153 16.95 2.96 -16.18
N ARG A 154 17.55 2.01 -15.43
CA ARG A 154 17.80 0.66 -15.95
C ARG A 154 16.52 -0.10 -16.23
N ALA A 155 15.52 -0.03 -15.35
CA ALA A 155 14.25 -0.72 -15.56
C ALA A 155 13.49 -0.17 -16.77
N SER A 156 13.79 1.05 -17.21
CA SER A 156 13.22 1.65 -18.42
C SER A 156 13.72 1.01 -19.72
N SER A 157 14.79 0.20 -19.69
CA SER A 157 15.22 -0.59 -20.84
C SER A 157 14.42 -1.90 -21.01
N ILE A 158 13.67 -2.32 -19.99
CA ILE A 158 12.81 -3.51 -20.04
C ILE A 158 11.59 -3.20 -20.91
N ALA A 159 11.12 -4.15 -21.71
CA ALA A 159 9.91 -3.95 -22.51
C ALA A 159 8.70 -3.55 -21.64
N LEU A 160 7.97 -2.50 -22.04
CA LEU A 160 6.87 -1.93 -21.25
C LEU A 160 5.82 -2.97 -20.82
N LYS A 161 5.57 -3.97 -21.67
CA LYS A 161 4.66 -5.09 -21.38
C LYS A 161 5.09 -5.90 -20.14
N HIS A 162 6.39 -6.12 -19.96
CA HIS A 162 6.91 -6.86 -18.81
C HIS A 162 6.86 -6.00 -17.55
N VAL A 163 7.20 -4.70 -17.66
CA VAL A 163 7.07 -3.75 -16.54
C VAL A 163 5.62 -3.67 -16.05
N ARG A 164 4.67 -3.48 -16.97
CA ARG A 164 3.23 -3.49 -16.65
C ARG A 164 2.80 -4.79 -15.97
N GLN A 165 3.20 -5.94 -16.53
CA GLN A 165 2.84 -7.23 -15.97
C GLN A 165 3.40 -7.42 -14.55
N PHE A 166 4.65 -7.01 -14.33
CA PHE A 166 5.29 -7.06 -13.02
C PHE A 166 4.58 -6.16 -12.00
N VAL A 167 4.16 -4.95 -12.39
CA VAL A 167 3.41 -4.06 -11.47
C VAL A 167 2.05 -4.65 -11.11
N LEU A 168 1.33 -5.21 -12.08
CA LEU A 168 0.05 -5.89 -11.80
C LEU A 168 0.27 -7.08 -10.85
N ASP A 169 1.31 -7.89 -11.08
CA ASP A 169 1.68 -8.98 -10.19
C ASP A 169 2.06 -8.49 -8.78
N PHE A 170 2.82 -7.40 -8.69
CA PHE A 170 3.16 -6.77 -7.42
C PHE A 170 1.91 -6.43 -6.61
N PHE A 171 0.93 -5.77 -7.22
CA PHE A 171 -0.32 -5.44 -6.54
C PHE A 171 -1.14 -6.67 -6.15
N LYS A 172 -1.18 -7.71 -7.00
CA LYS A 172 -1.99 -8.90 -6.76
C LYS A 172 -1.40 -9.84 -5.73
N ASN A 173 -0.09 -10.09 -5.81
CA ASN A 173 0.53 -11.24 -5.15
C ASN A 173 1.62 -10.84 -4.15
N ARG A 174 2.34 -9.74 -4.37
CA ARG A 174 3.58 -9.46 -3.61
C ARG A 174 3.42 -8.36 -2.54
N ARG A 175 2.51 -7.41 -2.76
CA ARG A 175 2.35 -6.23 -1.89
C ARG A 175 1.93 -6.60 -0.47
N GLN A 176 0.98 -7.51 -0.31
CA GLN A 176 0.45 -7.88 1.01
C GLN A 176 1.53 -8.57 1.86
N GLU A 177 2.19 -9.58 1.30
CA GLU A 177 3.31 -10.25 1.97
C GLU A 177 4.44 -9.28 2.36
N ARG A 178 4.73 -8.31 1.48
CA ARG A 178 5.73 -7.27 1.76
C ARG A 178 5.34 -6.42 2.97
N ILE A 179 4.08 -6.01 3.08
CA ILE A 179 3.56 -5.22 4.20
C ILE A 179 3.65 -6.03 5.50
N GLU A 180 3.27 -7.31 5.47
CA GLU A 180 3.36 -8.21 6.61
C GLU A 180 4.80 -8.39 7.08
N LYS A 181 5.75 -8.58 6.16
CA LYS A 181 7.19 -8.65 6.47
C LYS A 181 7.68 -7.37 7.15
N ILE A 182 7.27 -6.20 6.66
CA ILE A 182 7.64 -4.90 7.26
C ILE A 182 7.05 -4.76 8.67
N ASN A 183 5.78 -5.12 8.85
CA ASN A 183 5.11 -5.03 10.15
C ASN A 183 5.72 -6.00 11.16
N ALA A 184 6.00 -7.24 10.76
CA ALA A 184 6.69 -8.22 11.59
C ALA A 184 8.07 -7.73 12.04
N ALA A 185 8.86 -7.15 11.13
CA ALA A 185 10.18 -6.60 11.44
C ALA A 185 10.10 -5.39 12.41
N LYS A 186 9.08 -4.53 12.26
CA LYS A 186 8.83 -3.42 13.20
C LYS A 186 8.47 -3.94 14.60
N ASN A 187 7.58 -4.94 14.67
CA ASN A 187 7.15 -5.52 15.93
C ASN A 187 8.33 -6.22 16.64
N ALA A 188 9.14 -7.00 15.93
CA ALA A 188 10.31 -7.67 16.49
C ALA A 188 11.35 -6.68 17.07
N ARG A 189 11.47 -5.48 16.50
CA ARG A 189 12.33 -4.41 17.03
C ARG A 189 11.74 -3.68 18.24
N ALA A 190 10.43 -3.76 18.45
CA ALA A 190 9.71 -3.13 19.55
C ALA A 190 9.61 -4.00 20.82
N LEU A 191 9.91 -5.31 20.73
CA LEU A 191 9.97 -6.17 21.93
C LEU A 191 11.19 -5.79 22.80
N PRO A 192 11.01 -5.56 24.12
CA PRO A 192 12.11 -5.25 25.02
C PRO A 192 13.09 -6.43 25.15
N LYS A 193 14.40 -6.12 25.18
CA LYS A 193 15.51 -7.07 25.42
C LYS A 193 15.55 -7.58 26.87
N GLN A 194 14.46 -8.14 27.38
CA GLN A 194 14.49 -8.89 28.64
C GLN A 194 14.01 -10.31 28.35
N ILE A 195 14.98 -11.22 28.22
CA ILE A 195 15.08 -12.59 28.76
C ILE A 195 16.32 -13.18 28.07
N LEU A 196 17.48 -12.94 28.68
CA LEU A 196 18.70 -13.75 28.51
C LEU A 196 19.44 -13.67 29.85
N SER A 197 18.77 -14.11 30.91
CA SER A 197 19.46 -14.47 32.15
C SER A 197 20.06 -15.86 31.95
N THR A 198 21.34 -15.91 31.59
CA THR A 198 22.15 -17.12 31.74
C THR A 198 22.20 -17.49 33.23
N PRO A 199 21.92 -18.74 33.64
CA PRO A 199 22.15 -19.13 35.01
C PRO A 199 23.66 -19.15 35.27
N THR A 200 24.12 -18.30 36.19
CA THR A 200 25.48 -18.34 36.71
C THR A 200 25.59 -19.55 37.64
N LEU A 201 26.37 -20.55 37.23
CA LEU A 201 26.82 -21.64 38.10
C LEU A 201 27.74 -21.05 39.18
N SER A 202 27.25 -20.91 40.41
CA SER A 202 28.09 -20.61 41.56
C SER A 202 28.80 -21.90 42.01
N LEU A 203 30.12 -21.97 41.78
CA LEU A 203 31.00 -22.93 42.45
C LEU A 203 31.07 -22.57 43.94
N GLY A 204 30.62 -23.49 44.80
CA GLY A 204 30.82 -23.41 46.24
C GLY A 204 32.28 -23.68 46.61
N LEU A 205 32.89 -22.73 47.33
CA LEU A 205 34.18 -22.92 47.99
C LEU A 205 33.96 -23.71 49.29
N ALA A 206 34.72 -24.79 49.44
CA ALA A 206 34.91 -25.54 50.67
C ALA A 206 36.08 -24.97 51.49
N ASP A 207 36.22 -25.52 52.70
CA ASP A 207 37.22 -25.29 53.77
C ASP A 207 36.78 -24.28 54.84
N SER A 208 36.83 -24.56 56.15
CA SER A 208 37.26 -25.74 56.92
C SER A 208 36.81 -25.57 58.38
N ALA A 209 36.71 -26.69 59.10
CA ALA A 209 36.11 -26.95 60.42
C ALA A 209 36.79 -26.28 61.66
N PRO A 210 36.52 -26.68 62.93
CA PRO A 210 35.45 -26.11 63.77
C PRO A 210 35.89 -25.61 65.19
N LEU A 211 34.96 -24.92 65.85
CA LEU A 211 34.71 -24.76 67.30
C LEU A 211 35.80 -25.12 68.33
N ARG A 212 36.13 -24.16 69.22
CA ARG A 212 36.40 -24.43 70.64
C ARG A 212 35.81 -23.35 71.54
N ALA A 213 35.08 -23.81 72.55
CA ALA A 213 34.50 -23.02 73.63
C ALA A 213 35.53 -22.78 74.76
N ILE A 214 35.54 -21.55 75.32
CA ILE A 214 35.31 -21.13 76.74
C ILE A 214 36.14 -21.87 77.85
N PRO A 215 36.51 -21.29 79.05
CA PRO A 215 36.26 -19.97 79.67
C PRO A 215 37.46 -19.27 80.38
N ARG A 216 37.19 -18.05 80.92
CA ARG A 216 37.52 -17.43 82.26
C ARG A 216 38.87 -17.73 82.94
N LEU A 217 39.48 -16.87 83.75
CA LEU A 217 39.34 -15.51 84.28
C LEU A 217 40.56 -15.37 85.23
N VAL A 218 40.95 -14.13 85.55
CA VAL A 218 41.82 -13.73 86.69
C VAL A 218 43.34 -13.65 86.42
N ILE A 219 43.76 -12.38 86.32
CA ILE A 219 45.03 -11.72 86.67
C ILE A 219 46.30 -12.19 85.96
#